data_AF-A0A2G8PGZ0-F1
#
_entry.id   AF-A0A2G8PGZ0-F1
#
_cell.length_a   1.000
_cell.length_b   1.000
_cell.length_c   1.000
_cell.angle_alpha   90.00
_cell.angle_beta   90.00
_cell.angle_gamma   90.00
#
_symmetry.space_group_name_H-M   'P 1'
#
loop_
_entity.id
_entity.type
_entity.pdbx_description
1 polymer ?
#
loop_
_entity_poly.entity_id
_entity_poly.type
_entity_poly.pdbx_seq_one_letter_code
_entity_poly.pdbx_strand_id
1 'polypeptide(L)' 'MTVKVIPSHSIKAFRYRVFCLGQDLWNARDPISRANLALQLADAATTLARMEVQAAQPFSSSPSYSLPEAGHR' A
#
# COMPACT_ATOMS: atom_id res chain seq x y z
N MET A 1 -18.73 2.88 22.02
CA MET A 1 -17.72 2.04 21.34
C MET A 1 -17.29 2.73 20.07
N THR A 2 -16.05 3.23 19.98
CA THR A 2 -15.52 3.87 18.77
C THR A 2 -14.95 2.80 17.85
N VAL A 3 -15.72 2.43 16.82
CA VAL A 3 -15.26 1.49 15.79
C VAL A 3 -14.15 2.19 15.00
N LYS A 4 -12.90 1.77 15.20
CA LYS A 4 -11.76 2.22 14.40
C LYS A 4 -11.84 1.56 13.03
N VAL A 5 -12.52 2.21 12.10
CA VAL A 5 -12.53 1.82 10.69
C VAL A 5 -11.14 2.04 10.13
N ILE A 6 -10.46 0.96 9.73
CA ILE A 6 -9.22 1.06 8.98
C ILE A 6 -9.61 1.49 7.56
N PRO A 7 -9.07 2.60 7.02
CA PRO A 7 -9.33 2.98 5.64
C PRO A 7 -8.94 1.82 4.71
N SER A 8 -9.85 1.45 3.81
CA SER A 8 -9.71 0.30 2.90
C SER A 8 -8.44 0.37 2.05
N HIS A 9 -7.94 1.58 1.77
CA HIS A 9 -6.71 1.83 1.02
C HIS A 9 -5.49 2.20 1.89
N SER A 10 -5.47 1.84 3.18
CA SER A 10 -4.31 2.05 4.03
C SER A 10 -3.28 0.93 3.91
N ILE A 11 -1.99 1.22 4.18
CA ILE A 11 -0.92 0.22 4.22
C ILE A 11 -1.29 -0.93 5.17
N LYS A 12 -1.83 -0.60 6.35
CA LYS A 12 -2.26 -1.61 7.33
C LYS A 12 -3.36 -2.52 6.79
N ALA A 13 -4.33 -1.99 6.05
CA ALA A 13 -5.38 -2.80 5.41
C ALA A 13 -4.78 -3.77 4.39
N PHE A 14 -3.84 -3.31 3.56
CA PHE A 14 -3.17 -4.16 2.58
C PHE A 14 -2.29 -5.24 3.22
N ARG A 15 -1.56 -4.93 4.31
CA ARG A 15 -0.83 -5.94 5.11
C ARG A 15 -1.75 -7.04 5.61
N TYR A 16 -2.90 -6.67 6.17
CA TYR A 16 -3.89 -7.63 6.65
C TYR A 16 -4.50 -8.45 5.50
N ARG A 17 -4.82 -7.80 4.36
CA ARG A 17 -5.36 -8.48 3.18
C ARG A 17 -4.40 -9.52 2.61
N VAL A 18 -3.11 -9.19 2.50
CA VAL A 18 -2.07 -10.15 2.06
C VAL A 18 -1.98 -11.34 3.01
N PHE A 19 -2.03 -11.10 4.33
CA PHE A 19 -2.03 -12.16 5.33
C PHE A 19 -3.24 -13.11 5.15
N CYS A 20 -4.47 -12.58 5.08
CA CYS A 20 -5.67 -13.40 4.91
C CYS A 20 -5.65 -14.18 3.59
N LEU A 21 -5.35 -13.52 2.47
CA LEU A 21 -5.30 -14.18 1.16
C LEU A 21 -4.23 -15.28 1.10
N GLY A 22 -3.09 -15.09 1.77
CA GLY A 22 -2.05 -16.12 1.88
C GLY A 22 -2.54 -17.34 2.67
N GLN A 23 -3.24 -17.11 3.78
CA GLN A 23 -3.84 -18.18 4.58
C GLN A 23 -4.93 -18.94 3.82
N ASP A 24 -5.81 -18.22 3.11
CA ASP A 24 -6.86 -18.80 2.29
C ASP A 24 -6.27 -19.64 1.14
N LEU A 25 -5.24 -19.12 0.46
CA LEU A 25 -4.54 -19.83 -0.61
C LEU A 25 -3.89 -21.12 -0.11
N TRP A 26 -3.26 -21.09 1.07
CA TRP A 26 -2.66 -22.27 1.69
C TRP A 26 -3.68 -23.37 1.99
N ASN A 27 -4.88 -22.99 2.42
CA ASN A 27 -5.94 -23.92 2.80
C ASN A 27 -6.81 -24.39 1.62
N ALA A 28 -6.80 -23.68 0.49
CA ALA A 28 -7.66 -23.97 -0.66
C ALA A 28 -7.25 -25.28 -1.37
N ARG A 29 -8.23 -26.17 -1.56
CA ARG A 29 -8.04 -27.48 -2.23
C ARG A 29 -8.35 -27.44 -3.72
N ASP A 30 -9.41 -26.72 -4.08
CA ASP A 30 -9.87 -26.60 -5.45
C ASP A 30 -8.90 -25.76 -6.31
N PRO A 31 -8.44 -26.26 -7.47
CA PRO A 31 -7.45 -25.58 -8.29
C PRO A 31 -7.94 -24.24 -8.86
N ILE A 32 -9.22 -24.10 -9.18
CA ILE A 32 -9.79 -22.84 -9.68
C ILE A 32 -9.75 -21.78 -8.58
N SER A 33 -10.19 -22.15 -7.38
CA SER A 33 -10.15 -21.30 -6.19
C SER A 33 -8.73 -20.88 -5.84
N ARG A 34 -7.76 -21.82 -5.89
CA ARG A 34 -6.35 -21.48 -5.67
C ARG A 34 -5.83 -20.48 -6.69
N ALA A 35 -6.14 -20.66 -7.98
CA ALA A 35 -5.70 -19.73 -9.02
C ALA A 35 -6.24 -18.31 -8.78
N ASN A 36 -7.53 -18.21 -8.43
CA ASN A 36 -8.16 -16.92 -8.12
C ASN A 36 -7.58 -16.26 -6.86
N LEU A 37 -7.33 -17.03 -5.80
CA LEU A 37 -6.71 -16.53 -4.57
C LEU A 37 -5.27 -16.09 -4.81
N ALA A 38 -4.50 -16.85 -5.60
CA ALA A 38 -3.13 -16.50 -5.97
C ALA A 38 -3.07 -15.18 -6.76
N LEU A 39 -3.99 -14.98 -7.71
CA LEU A 39 -4.06 -13.73 -8.47
C LEU A 39 -4.36 -12.54 -7.56
N GLN A 40 -5.39 -12.67 -6.71
CA GLN A 40 -5.74 -11.62 -5.75
C GLN A 40 -4.61 -11.32 -4.76
N LEU A 41 -3.90 -12.35 -4.30
CA LEU A 41 -2.76 -12.21 -3.40
C LEU A 41 -1.63 -11.43 -4.08
N ALA A 42 -1.32 -11.75 -5.34
CA ALA A 42 -0.30 -11.06 -6.12
C ALA A 42 -0.61 -9.57 -6.32
N ASP A 43 -1.87 -9.24 -6.66
CA ASP A 43 -2.32 -7.85 -6.82
C ASP A 43 -2.23 -7.06 -5.50
N ALA A 44 -2.67 -7.67 -4.39
CA ALA A 44 -2.62 -7.06 -3.08
C ALA A 44 -1.17 -6.85 -2.61
N ALA A 45 -0.30 -7.84 -2.80
CA ALA A 45 1.12 -7.77 -2.44
C ALA A 45 1.88 -6.73 -3.27
N THR A 46 1.61 -6.66 -4.58
CA THR A 46 2.20 -5.65 -5.46
C THR A 46 1.79 -4.24 -5.03
N THR A 47 0.51 -4.04 -4.72
CA THR A 47 0.00 -2.76 -4.24
C THR A 47 0.66 -2.39 -2.91
N LEU A 48 0.70 -3.33 -1.95
CA LEU A 48 1.36 -3.14 -0.66
C LEU A 48 2.83 -2.73 -0.84
N ALA A 49 3.57 -3.43 -1.70
CA ALA A 49 4.98 -3.15 -1.94
C ALA A 49 5.19 -1.70 -2.45
N ARG A 50 4.37 -1.24 -3.39
CA ARG A 50 4.43 0.15 -3.89
C ARG A 50 4.15 1.16 -2.77
N MET A 51 3.16 0.88 -1.92
CA MET A 51 2.83 1.76 -0.80
C MET A 51 3.94 1.82 0.26
N GLU A 52 4.54 0.68 0.59
CA GLU A 52 5.67 0.61 1.53
C GLU A 52 6.91 1.33 0.98
N VAL A 53 7.19 1.21 -0.33
CA VAL A 53 8.24 1.98 -1.00
C VAL A 53 7.96 3.48 -0.89
N GLN A 54 6.73 3.92 -1.21
CA GLN A 54 6.35 5.33 -1.10
C GLN A 54 6.44 5.85 0.35
N ALA A 55 6.07 5.04 1.33
CA ALA A 55 6.18 5.39 2.75
C ALA A 55 7.62 5.40 3.26
N ALA A 56 8.53 4.62 2.65
CA ALA A 56 9.94 4.58 2.97
C ALA A 56 10.76 5.70 2.29
N GLN A 57 10.24 6.33 1.24
CA GLN A 57 10.90 7.47 0.62
C GLN A 57 10.89 8.66 1.60
N PRO A 58 12.04 9.29 1.89
CA PRO A 58 12.09 10.47 2.73
C PRO A 58 11.30 11.61 2.07
N PHE A 59 10.56 12.37 2.88
CA PHE A 59 9.94 13.65 2.50
C PHE A 59 11.04 14.69 2.18
N SER A 60 11.80 14.52 1.11
CA SER A 60 12.78 15.50 0.63
C SER A 60 12.50 15.84 -0.82
N SER A 61 11.35 16.47 -1.05
CA SER A 61 11.09 17.23 -2.27
C SER A 61 10.07 18.32 -1.96
N SER A 62 10.42 19.22 -1.04
CA SER A 62 9.89 20.57 -1.11
C SER A 62 10.53 21.22 -2.34
N PRO A 63 9.77 21.67 -3.34
CA PRO A 63 10.35 22.50 -4.39
C PRO A 63 10.86 23.77 -3.71
N SER A 64 12.18 23.93 -3.68
CA SER A 64 12.81 25.17 -3.24
C SER A 64 12.48 26.23 -4.28
N TYR A 65 11.33 26.89 -4.12
CA TYR A 65 11.05 28.13 -4.81
C TYR A 65 11.98 29.19 -4.23
N SER A 66 13.18 29.29 -4.78
CA SER A 66 14.03 30.44 -4.59
C SER A 66 13.33 31.64 -5.24
N LEU A 67 12.66 32.46 -4.42
CA LEU A 67 12.20 33.78 -4.83
C LEU A 67 13.42 34.62 -5.24
N PRO A 68 13.42 35.27 -6.42
CA PRO A 68 14.46 36.23 -6.74
C PRO A 68 14.33 37.43 -5.79
N GLU A 69 15.42 37.70 -5.09
CA GLU A 69 15.61 38.89 -4.26
C GLU A 69 15.41 40.13 -5.14
N ALA A 70 14.28 40.81 -4.97
CA ALA A 70 14.02 42.09 -5.61
C ALA A 70 14.95 43.12 -4.97
N GLY A 71 16.12 43.32 -5.60
CA GLY A 71 17.11 44.30 -5.20
C GLY A 71 16.51 45.70 -5.14
N HIS A 72 16.67 46.34 -3.98
CA HIS A 72 16.50 47.77 -3.80
C HIS A 72 17.48 48.56 -4.69
N ARG A 73 16.96 49.39 -5.58
CA ARG A 73 17.54 50.66 -5.99
C ARG A 73 16.44 51.67 -6.32
#